data_AF-A0A7V5RIE3-F1
#
_entry.id   AF-A0A7V5RIE3-F1
#
_cell.length_a   1.000
_cell.length_b   1.000
_cell.length_c   1.000
_cell.angle_alpha   90.00
_cell.angle_beta   90.00
_cell.angle_gamma   90.00
#
_symmetry.space_group_name_H-M   'P 1'
#
loop_
_entity.id
_entity.type
_entity.pdbx_description
1 polymer ?
#
loop_
_entity_poly.entity_id
_entity_poly.type
_entity_poly.pdbx_seq_one_letter_code
_entity_poly.pdbx_strand_id
1 'polypeptide(L)'
;MDKSDRYAIGMLSGTSVDGIDVALVLIGGGGNVRLHEFLTLPYPKEIREQVLAYSHGTAFTAEQHTRLHWALGHVFAQAAVAMLHKAQVPREQVVVIGSHGQTVQHLPEEQRMAGFSTRGTLQLGEAAVIA
;
A
#
# COMPACT_ATOMS: atom_id res chain seq x y z
N MET A 1 -18.01 -19.39 11.30
CA MET A 1 -16.93 -18.46 11.68
C MET A 1 -16.65 -18.72 13.14
N ASP A 2 -15.39 -18.94 13.51
CA ASP A 2 -15.04 -19.01 14.93
C ASP A 2 -15.26 -17.62 15.55
N LYS A 3 -15.67 -17.53 16.82
CA LYS A 3 -15.91 -16.25 17.51
C LYS A 3 -14.67 -15.35 17.55
N SER A 4 -13.48 -15.94 17.37
CA SER A 4 -12.21 -15.23 17.32
C SER A 4 -11.80 -14.73 15.94
N ASP A 5 -12.46 -15.15 14.85
CA ASP A 5 -12.07 -14.74 13.50
C ASP A 5 -12.21 -13.21 13.35
N ARG A 6 -11.14 -12.55 12.88
CA ARG A 6 -11.12 -11.10 12.61
C ARG A 6 -10.84 -10.82 11.15
N TYR A 7 -11.51 -9.82 10.58
CA TYR A 7 -11.17 -9.33 9.25
C TYR A 7 -9.96 -8.42 9.30
N ALA A 8 -9.04 -8.59 8.35
CA ALA A 8 -7.92 -7.71 8.10
C ALA A 8 -7.79 -7.44 6.60
N ILE A 9 -7.29 -6.27 6.23
CA ILE A 9 -7.00 -5.93 4.83
C ILE A 9 -5.49 -5.91 4.63
N GLY A 10 -5.00 -6.62 3.61
CA GLY A 10 -3.65 -6.45 3.07
C GLY A 10 -3.71 -5.67 1.75
N MET A 11 -2.84 -4.68 1.59
CA MET A 11 -2.69 -3.92 0.35
C MET A 11 -1.24 -3.90 -0.13
N LEU A 12 -1.07 -4.13 -1.43
CA LEU A 12 0.21 -4.16 -2.11
C LEU A 12 0.07 -3.43 -3.45
N SER A 13 1.12 -2.74 -3.86
CA SER A 13 1.29 -2.37 -5.26
C SER A 13 2.68 -2.75 -5.75
N GLY A 14 2.71 -3.52 -6.84
CA GLY A 14 3.94 -3.93 -7.50
C GLY A 14 4.65 -2.76 -8.19
N THR A 15 5.91 -2.97 -8.57
CA THR A 15 6.71 -1.96 -9.27
C THR A 15 6.24 -1.66 -10.71
N SER A 16 5.34 -2.48 -11.26
CA SER A 16 4.69 -2.20 -12.55
C SER A 16 3.63 -1.08 -12.47
N VAL A 17 3.18 -0.74 -11.25
CA VAL A 17 2.22 0.33 -10.98
C VAL A 17 0.93 0.15 -11.80
N ASP A 18 0.53 -1.10 -12.06
CA ASP A 18 -0.68 -1.41 -12.82
C ASP A 18 -1.95 -1.27 -11.97
N GLY A 19 -1.82 -1.46 -10.66
CA GLY A 19 -2.89 -1.30 -9.70
C GLY A 19 -2.47 -1.57 -8.27
N ILE A 20 -3.45 -1.49 -7.38
CA ILE A 20 -3.36 -1.83 -5.97
C ILE A 20 -4.11 -3.13 -5.77
N ASP A 21 -3.37 -4.17 -5.42
CA ASP A 21 -3.93 -5.44 -5.00
C ASP A 21 -4.40 -5.32 -3.55
N VAL A 22 -5.65 -5.71 -3.31
CA VAL A 22 -6.29 -5.68 -2.01
C VAL A 22 -6.81 -7.08 -1.69
N ALA A 23 -6.37 -7.61 -0.55
CA ALA A 23 -6.83 -8.88 -0.01
C ALA A 23 -7.55 -8.64 1.30
N LEU A 24 -8.84 -8.94 1.36
CA LEU A 24 -9.57 -9.05 2.62
C LEU A 24 -9.43 -10.48 3.12
N VAL A 25 -8.88 -10.63 4.31
CA VAL A 25 -8.58 -11.94 4.91
C VAL A 25 -9.28 -12.10 6.24
N LEU A 26 -9.55 -13.36 6.59
CA LEU A 26 -9.96 -13.78 7.92
C LEU A 26 -8.76 -14.35 8.64
N ILE A 27 -8.39 -13.74 9.77
CA ILE A 27 -7.33 -14.21 10.66
C ILE A 27 -8.01 -14.91 11.85
N GLY A 28 -7.80 -16.21 11.96
CA GLY A 28 -8.29 -17.04 13.05
C GLY A 28 -7.21 -17.35 14.09
N GLY A 29 -7.57 -18.15 15.10
CA GLY A 29 -6.64 -18.61 16.13
C GLY A 29 -5.45 -19.39 15.56
N GLY A 30 -4.28 -19.30 16.22
CA GLY A 30 -3.08 -20.03 15.81
C GLY A 30 -2.42 -19.53 14.52
N GLY A 31 -2.76 -18.33 14.04
CA GLY A 31 -2.16 -17.74 12.84
C GLY A 31 -2.75 -18.26 11.51
N ASN A 32 -3.90 -18.94 11.55
CA ASN A 32 -4.59 -19.36 10.33
C ASN A 32 -5.14 -18.14 9.58
N VAL A 33 -4.75 -18.00 8.31
CA VAL A 33 -5.22 -16.92 7.43
C VAL A 33 -5.97 -17.52 6.26
N ARG A 34 -7.19 -17.03 6.01
CA ARG A 34 -8.00 -17.41 4.85
C ARG A 34 -8.33 -16.17 4.03
N LEU A 35 -8.14 -16.26 2.71
CA LEU A 35 -8.62 -15.24 1.80
C LEU A 35 -10.15 -15.23 1.80
N HIS A 36 -10.75 -14.07 2.06
CA HIS A 36 -12.19 -13.88 1.99
C HIS A 36 -12.59 -13.26 0.64
N GLU A 37 -11.89 -12.21 0.22
CA GLU A 37 -12.13 -11.53 -1.05
C GLU A 37 -10.83 -10.88 -1.57
N PHE A 38 -10.73 -10.74 -2.89
CA PHE A 38 -9.59 -10.13 -3.57
C PHE A 38 -10.05 -9.18 -4.69
N LEU A 39 -9.36 -8.06 -4.84
CA LEU A 39 -9.51 -7.20 -6.01
C LEU A 39 -8.20 -6.48 -6.33
N THR A 40 -8.12 -6.01 -7.56
CA THR A 40 -7.08 -5.08 -8.00
C THR A 40 -7.76 -3.80 -8.46
N LEU A 41 -7.41 -2.66 -7.84
CA LEU A 41 -7.89 -1.34 -8.25
C LEU A 41 -6.83 -0.67 -9.14
N PRO A 42 -7.13 -0.32 -10.40
CA PRO A 42 -6.16 0.35 -11.26
C PRO A 42 -5.84 1.75 -10.73
N TYR A 43 -4.59 2.19 -10.90
CA TYR A 43 -4.23 3.57 -10.57
C TYR A 43 -4.90 4.58 -11.51
N PRO A 44 -5.23 5.79 -11.00
CA PRO A 44 -5.41 6.95 -11.86
C PRO A 44 -4.17 7.16 -12.73
N LYS A 45 -4.37 7.45 -14.02
CA LYS A 45 -3.32 7.53 -15.03
C LYS A 45 -2.21 8.50 -14.62
N GLU A 46 -2.57 9.67 -14.13
CA GLU A 46 -1.63 10.73 -13.75
C GLU A 46 -0.77 10.34 -12.54
N ILE A 47 -1.35 9.60 -11.58
CA ILE A 47 -0.61 9.08 -10.42
C ILE A 47 0.38 8.02 -10.89
N ARG A 48 -0.06 7.09 -11.75
CA ARG A 48 0.80 6.06 -12.33
C ARG A 48 2.00 6.68 -13.04
N GLU A 49 1.78 7.67 -13.88
CA GLU A 49 2.85 8.37 -14.61
C GLU A 49 3.85 9.04 -13.67
N GLN A 50 3.38 9.71 -12.61
CA GLN A 50 4.27 10.34 -11.63
C GLN A 50 5.08 9.32 -10.83
N VAL A 51 4.47 8.22 -10.38
CA VAL A 51 5.19 7.14 -9.69
C VAL A 51 6.26 6.55 -10.59
N LEU A 52 5.93 6.22 -11.83
CA LEU A 52 6.90 5.67 -12.78
C LEU A 52 8.05 6.64 -13.06
N ALA A 53 7.76 7.93 -13.25
CA ALA A 53 8.79 8.94 -13.44
C ALA A 53 9.72 9.01 -12.22
N TYR A 54 9.16 9.04 -11.01
CA TYR A 54 9.94 9.12 -9.78
C TYR A 54 10.82 7.87 -9.57
N SER A 55 10.24 6.68 -9.73
CA SER A 55 10.94 5.39 -9.60
C SER A 55 12.05 5.20 -10.64
N HIS A 56 11.95 5.83 -11.81
CA HIS A 56 12.99 5.82 -12.84
C HIS A 56 14.04 6.94 -12.68
N GLY A 57 14.07 7.62 -11.54
CA GLY A 57 15.12 8.58 -11.19
C GLY A 57 14.86 10.00 -11.67
N THR A 58 13.63 10.34 -12.08
CA THR A 58 13.27 11.74 -12.30
C THR A 58 13.38 12.50 -11.00
N ALA A 59 14.03 13.67 -11.03
CA ALA A 59 14.17 14.51 -9.85
C ALA A 59 12.79 15.01 -9.37
N PHE A 60 12.52 14.81 -8.09
CA PHE A 60 11.31 15.31 -7.42
C PHE A 60 11.71 16.32 -6.35
N THR A 61 11.01 17.44 -6.30
CA THR A 61 11.11 18.36 -5.16
C THR A 61 10.45 17.74 -3.92
N ALA A 62 10.78 18.27 -2.73
CA ALA A 62 10.09 17.88 -1.51
C ALA A 62 8.57 18.07 -1.62
N GLU A 63 8.11 19.16 -2.26
CA GLU A 63 6.69 19.41 -2.49
C GLU A 63 6.05 18.31 -3.36
N GLN A 64 6.68 17.95 -4.49
CA GLN A 64 6.16 16.91 -5.38
C GLN A 64 6.11 15.55 -4.68
N HIS A 65 7.16 15.19 -3.94
CA HIS A 65 7.18 13.98 -3.12
C HIS A 65 6.03 13.97 -2.11
N THR A 66 5.85 15.04 -1.35
CA THR A 66 4.79 15.14 -0.33
C THR A 66 3.41 15.02 -0.97
N ARG A 67 3.16 15.73 -2.07
CA ARG A 67 1.87 15.64 -2.79
C ARG A 67 1.60 14.23 -3.30
N LEU A 68 2.59 13.58 -3.89
CA LEU A 68 2.45 12.21 -4.40
C LEU A 68 2.22 11.21 -3.26
N HIS A 69 2.93 11.35 -2.14
CA HIS A 69 2.78 10.51 -0.95
C HIS A 69 1.35 10.56 -0.38
N TRP A 70 0.79 11.76 -0.27
CA TRP A 70 -0.57 11.98 0.23
C TRP A 70 -1.63 11.55 -0.78
N ALA A 71 -1.43 11.84 -2.07
CA ALA A 71 -2.34 11.38 -3.12
C ALA A 71 -2.42 9.86 -3.17
N LEU A 72 -1.29 9.16 -3.05
CA LEU A 72 -1.27 7.70 -2.94
C LEU A 72 -2.01 7.21 -1.71
N GLY A 73 -1.90 7.89 -0.56
CA GLY A 73 -2.71 7.58 0.63
C GLY A 73 -4.21 7.54 0.30
N HIS A 74 -4.72 8.53 -0.44
CA HIS A 74 -6.12 8.54 -0.88
C HIS A 74 -6.46 7.40 -1.86
N VAL A 75 -5.58 7.07 -2.82
CA VAL A 75 -5.84 5.98 -3.78
C VAL A 75 -5.88 4.63 -3.04
N PHE A 76 -4.98 4.39 -2.08
CA PHE A 76 -5.00 3.18 -1.24
C PHE A 76 -6.24 3.14 -0.34
N ALA A 77 -6.66 4.26 0.26
CA ALA A 77 -7.89 4.34 1.04
C ALA A 77 -9.13 3.99 0.18
N GLN A 78 -9.18 4.50 -1.06
CA GLN A 78 -10.24 4.15 -2.01
C GLN A 78 -10.24 2.66 -2.36
N ALA A 79 -9.08 2.04 -2.49
CA ALA A 79 -8.95 0.60 -2.74
C ALA A 79 -9.49 -0.23 -1.55
N ALA A 80 -9.20 0.17 -0.32
CA ALA A 80 -9.76 -0.46 0.88
C ALA A 80 -11.29 -0.33 0.94
N VAL A 81 -11.83 0.87 0.66
CA VAL A 81 -13.29 1.11 0.62
C VAL A 81 -13.97 0.28 -0.47
N ALA A 82 -13.37 0.22 -1.67
CA ALA A 82 -13.88 -0.61 -2.76
C ALA A 82 -13.93 -2.09 -2.39
N MET A 83 -12.92 -2.58 -1.65
CA MET A 83 -12.89 -3.96 -1.14
C MET A 83 -14.04 -4.22 -0.16
N LEU A 84 -14.23 -3.33 0.82
CA LEU A 84 -15.32 -3.45 1.79
C LEU A 84 -16.69 -3.47 1.11
N HIS A 85 -16.89 -2.62 0.11
CA HIS A 85 -18.12 -2.59 -0.67
C HIS A 85 -18.32 -3.90 -1.46
N LYS A 86 -17.27 -4.40 -2.14
CA LYS A 86 -17.31 -5.65 -2.89
C LYS A 86 -17.64 -6.86 -1.99
N ALA A 87 -16.98 -6.95 -0.83
CA ALA A 87 -17.16 -8.05 0.11
C ALA A 87 -18.42 -7.91 0.98
N GLN A 88 -19.11 -6.77 0.91
CA GLN A 88 -20.25 -6.42 1.77
C GLN A 88 -19.91 -6.51 3.28
N VAL A 89 -18.68 -6.16 3.64
CA VAL A 89 -18.18 -6.19 5.02
C VAL A 89 -18.20 -4.76 5.60
N PRO A 90 -18.85 -4.52 6.75
CA PRO A 90 -18.77 -3.24 7.44
C PRO A 90 -17.34 -2.94 7.89
N ARG A 91 -16.89 -1.69 7.72
CA ARG A 91 -15.53 -1.27 8.11
C ARG A 91 -15.21 -1.55 9.58
N GLU A 92 -16.22 -1.50 10.44
CA GLU A 92 -16.10 -1.72 11.89
C GLU A 92 -15.70 -3.16 12.24
N GLN A 93 -15.80 -4.10 11.28
CA GLN A 93 -15.36 -5.48 11.45
C GLN A 93 -13.90 -5.70 11.05
N VAL A 94 -13.29 -4.76 10.32
CA VAL A 94 -11.87 -4.81 9.97
C VAL A 94 -11.05 -4.25 11.13
N VAL A 95 -10.19 -5.09 11.69
CA VAL A 95 -9.40 -4.72 12.87
C VAL A 95 -8.08 -4.05 12.53
N VAL A 96 -7.58 -4.24 11.31
CA VAL A 96 -6.30 -3.69 10.86
C VAL A 96 -6.21 -3.66 9.33
N ILE A 97 -5.47 -2.67 8.84
CA ILE A 97 -5.03 -2.58 7.46
C ILE A 97 -3.50 -2.66 7.45
N GLY A 98 -2.96 -3.67 6.76
CA GLY A 98 -1.54 -3.76 6.41
C GLY A 98 -1.34 -3.21 5.01
N SER A 99 -0.76 -2.02 4.88
CA SER A 99 -0.42 -1.44 3.58
C SER A 99 1.08 -1.50 3.37
N HIS A 100 1.54 -2.16 2.32
CA HIS A 100 2.93 -2.05 1.86
C HIS A 100 3.20 -0.66 1.27
N GLY A 101 2.20 -0.05 0.64
CA GLY A 101 2.36 1.17 -0.15
C GLY A 101 3.03 0.89 -1.50
N GLN A 102 3.50 1.96 -2.14
CA GLN A 102 4.15 1.95 -3.44
C GLN A 102 5.64 2.24 -3.29
N THR A 103 6.50 1.28 -3.65
CA THR A 103 7.95 1.52 -3.68
C THR A 103 8.31 2.52 -4.77
N VAL A 104 9.06 3.56 -4.41
CA VAL A 104 9.68 4.53 -5.33
C VAL A 104 11.21 4.47 -5.31
N GLN A 105 11.81 3.85 -4.30
CA GLN A 105 13.25 3.65 -4.24
C GLN A 105 13.58 2.35 -3.52
N HIS A 106 14.54 1.59 -4.06
CA HIS A 106 15.06 0.38 -3.46
C HIS A 106 16.58 0.34 -3.64
N LEU A 107 17.32 0.52 -2.54
CA LEU A 107 18.78 0.56 -2.48
C LEU A 107 19.29 -0.66 -1.68
N PRO A 108 19.31 -1.86 -2.28
CA PRO A 108 19.74 -3.08 -1.59
C PRO A 108 21.25 -3.14 -1.38
N GLU A 109 22.01 -2.46 -2.25
CA GLU A 109 23.46 -2.38 -2.19
C GLU A 109 23.90 -1.40 -1.10
N GLU A 110 24.95 -1.77 -0.37
CA GLU A 110 25.50 -0.91 0.66
C GLU A 110 26.32 0.22 0.02
N GLN A 111 25.99 1.47 0.38
CA GLN A 111 26.77 2.64 0.00
C GLN A 111 27.11 3.50 1.22
N ARG A 112 28.24 4.20 1.18
CA ARG A 112 28.66 5.08 2.27
C ARG A 112 28.14 6.51 2.07
N MET A 113 27.50 7.06 3.10
CA MET A 113 27.10 8.46 3.16
C MET A 113 27.52 9.06 4.50
N ALA A 114 28.29 10.16 4.48
CA ALA A 114 28.80 10.83 5.68
C ALA A 114 29.49 9.90 6.71
N GLY A 115 30.16 8.84 6.23
CA GLY A 115 30.84 7.85 7.07
C GLY A 115 29.95 6.69 7.53
N PHE A 116 28.64 6.71 7.27
CA PHE A 116 27.73 5.61 7.58
C PHE A 116 27.54 4.69 6.37
N SER A 117 27.60 3.38 6.58
CA SER A 117 27.16 2.39 5.58
C SER A 117 25.64 2.30 5.64
N THR A 118 24.97 2.52 4.50
CA THR A 118 23.51 2.55 4.42
C THR A 118 23.00 1.65 3.31
N ARG A 119 21.86 1.01 3.59
CA ARG A 119 20.92 0.44 2.62
C ARG A 119 19.57 1.11 2.88
N GLY A 120 18.66 1.10 1.92
CA GLY A 120 17.42 1.84 2.08
C GLY A 120 16.31 1.38 1.17
N THR A 121 15.09 1.69 1.57
CA THR A 121 13.90 1.51 0.76
C THR A 121 12.93 2.64 1.10
N LEU A 122 12.15 3.08 0.12
CA LEU A 122 11.16 4.13 0.30
C LEU A 122 9.85 3.71 -0.34
N GLN A 123 8.83 3.57 0.51
CA GLN A 123 7.45 3.32 0.12
C GLN A 123 6.64 4.59 0.36
N LEU A 124 5.74 4.90 -0.57
CA LEU A 124 4.78 5.98 -0.46
C LEU A 124 3.35 5.46 -0.25
N GLY A 125 2.47 6.33 0.23
CA GLY A 125 1.10 6.02 0.61
C GLY A 125 0.88 6.34 2.08
N GLU A 126 0.52 7.59 2.36
CA GLU A 126 0.38 8.11 3.73
C GLU A 126 -0.58 7.26 4.57
N ALA A 127 -0.05 6.57 5.58
CA ALA A 127 -0.81 5.66 6.42
C ALA A 127 -1.89 6.40 7.23
N ALA A 128 -1.63 7.64 7.65
CA ALA A 128 -2.61 8.45 8.36
C ALA A 128 -3.82 8.86 7.50
N VAL A 129 -3.67 8.86 6.17
CA VAL A 129 -4.78 9.10 5.23
C VAL A 129 -5.57 7.81 4.98
N ILE A 130 -4.92 6.64 5.09
CA ILE A 130 -5.56 5.32 4.95
C ILE A 130 -6.39 4.97 6.19
N ALA A 131 -5.93 5.36 7.39
CA ALA A 131 -6.57 5.10 8.68
C ALA A 131 -7.86 5.91 8.90
#